data_AF-A0A2A2HAD5-F1
#
_entry.id   AF-A0A2A2HAD5-F1
#
_cell.length_a   1.000
_cell.length_b   1.000
_cell.length_c   1.000
_cell.angle_alpha   90.00
_cell.angle_beta   90.00
_cell.angle_gamma   90.00
#
_symmetry.space_group_name_H-M   'P 1'
#
loop_
_entity.id
_entity.type
_entity.pdbx_description
1 polymer ?
#
loop_
_entity_poly.entity_id
_entity_poly.type
_entity_poly.pdbx_seq_one_letter_code
_entity_poly.pdbx_strand_id
1 'polypeptide(L)'
;MSNLINIETKNINGTLIQTVNARDLHAFLEIGKDFTTWIKDRIKQYGFVKNQDYVIVENLSSPKSGSANSRQQALKEYAISLDMAKELSMVERNEKGKQARQYFTRVSHKTNLGTLIKHGCAQQ
;
A
#
# COMPACT_ATOMS: atom_id res chain seq x y z
N MET A 1 1.56 -3.20 -20.39
CA MET A 1 1.94 -1.93 -19.72
C MET A 1 2.01 -2.23 -18.24
N SER A 2 3.22 -2.22 -17.67
CA SER A 2 3.47 -2.67 -16.30
C SER A 2 2.76 -1.74 -15.31
N ASN A 3 1.70 -2.22 -14.65
CA ASN A 3 1.04 -1.48 -13.58
C ASN A 3 2.06 -1.25 -12.46
N LEU A 4 2.54 0.00 -12.37
CA LEU A 4 3.36 0.46 -11.27
C LEU A 4 2.47 0.53 -10.02
N ILE A 5 2.98 0.05 -8.89
CA ILE A 5 2.27 0.09 -7.61
C ILE A 5 2.05 1.56 -7.25
N ASN A 6 0.79 1.98 -7.10
CA ASN A 6 0.48 3.35 -6.72
C ASN A 6 0.85 3.61 -5.26
N ILE A 7 1.51 4.74 -5.00
CA ILE A 7 1.97 5.13 -3.66
C ILE A 7 1.25 6.42 -3.28
N GLU A 8 0.52 6.35 -2.17
CA GLU A 8 -0.26 7.45 -1.60
C GLU A 8 0.28 7.82 -0.23
N THR A 9 0.49 9.09 0.04
CA THR A 9 0.83 9.54 1.40
C THR A 9 -0.45 9.78 2.18
N LYS A 10 -0.63 9.08 3.29
CA LYS A 10 -1.79 9.23 4.20
C LYS A 10 -1.33 9.64 5.58
N ASN A 11 -2.14 10.46 6.25
CA ASN A 11 -1.91 10.77 7.66
C ASN A 11 -2.46 9.62 8.50
N ILE A 12 -1.57 8.85 9.13
CA ILE A 12 -1.91 7.78 10.05
C ILE A 12 -1.41 8.20 11.42
N ASN A 13 -2.32 8.34 12.39
CA ASN A 13 -1.99 8.71 13.77
C ASN A 13 -1.17 10.01 13.89
N GLY A 14 -1.48 11.03 13.07
CA GLY A 14 -0.78 12.31 13.08
C GLY A 14 0.52 12.34 12.27
N THR A 15 0.96 11.20 11.73
CA THR A 15 2.20 11.07 10.94
C THR A 15 1.87 10.86 9.47
N LEU A 16 2.54 11.60 8.58
CA LEU A 16 2.45 11.39 7.14
C LEU A 16 3.25 10.13 6.76
N ILE A 17 2.54 9.05 6.48
CA ILE A 17 3.12 7.75 6.10
C ILE A 17 2.81 7.47 4.64
N GLN A 18 3.81 7.01 3.89
CA GLN A 18 3.61 6.50 2.54
C GLN A 18 2.97 5.12 2.62
N THR A 19 1.83 5.00 1.96
CA THR A 19 1.03 3.79 1.87
C THR A 19 0.88 3.37 0.41
N VAL A 20 0.64 2.09 0.18
CA VAL A 20 0.42 1.52 -1.15
C VAL A 20 -0.80 0.63 -1.13
N ASN A 21 -1.46 0.48 -2.27
CA ASN A 21 -2.61 -0.41 -2.36
C ASN A 21 -2.11 -1.87 -2.37
N ALA A 22 -2.54 -2.65 -1.38
CA ALA A 22 -2.16 -4.05 -1.28
C ALA A 22 -2.71 -4.89 -2.44
N ARG A 23 -3.80 -4.48 -3.09
CA ARG A 23 -4.32 -5.15 -4.29
C ARG A 23 -3.38 -4.97 -5.48
N ASP A 24 -2.83 -3.77 -5.66
CA ASP A 24 -1.84 -3.50 -6.71
C ASP A 24 -0.58 -4.32 -6.48
N LEU A 25 -0.10 -4.37 -5.23
CA LEU A 25 1.05 -5.21 -4.88
C LEU A 25 0.76 -6.69 -5.15
N HIS A 26 -0.42 -7.19 -4.76
CA HIS A 26 -0.82 -8.57 -5.00
C HIS A 26 -0.89 -8.92 -6.49
N ALA A 27 -1.50 -8.05 -7.29
CA ALA A 27 -1.57 -8.20 -8.74
C ALA A 27 -0.18 -8.14 -9.38
N PHE A 28 0.69 -7.25 -8.88
CA PHE A 28 2.06 -7.11 -9.37
C PHE A 28 2.92 -8.34 -9.07
N LEU A 29 2.74 -8.95 -7.90
CA LEU A 29 3.44 -10.17 -7.50
C LEU A 29 2.88 -11.44 -8.16
N GLU A 30 1.75 -11.33 -8.87
CA GLU A 30 1.06 -12.42 -9.57
C GLU A 30 0.79 -13.62 -8.64
N ILE A 31 0.36 -13.33 -7.41
CA ILE A 31 0.06 -14.34 -6.41
C ILE A 31 -1.25 -15.04 -6.80
N GLY A 32 -1.23 -16.37 -6.91
CA GLY A 32 -2.41 -17.18 -7.26
C GLY A 32 -3.43 -17.37 -6.13
N LYS A 33 -3.15 -16.86 -4.92
CA LYS A 33 -4.03 -16.94 -3.74
C LYS A 33 -5.03 -15.78 -3.76
N ASP A 34 -6.21 -15.95 -3.17
CA ASP A 34 -7.15 -14.83 -3.03
C ASP A 34 -6.56 -13.71 -2.17
N PHE A 35 -6.67 -12.47 -2.66
CA PHE A 35 -6.15 -11.26 -2.01
C PHE A 35 -6.53 -11.18 -0.51
N THR A 36 -7.81 -11.39 -0.18
CA THR A 36 -8.29 -11.29 1.21
C THR A 36 -7.67 -12.36 2.11
N THR A 37 -7.49 -13.58 1.59
CA THR A 37 -6.87 -14.68 2.35
C THR A 37 -5.39 -14.42 2.50
N TRP A 38 -4.71 -13.98 1.43
CA TRP A 38 -3.29 -13.65 1.45
C TRP A 38 -2.97 -12.51 2.44
N ILE A 39 -3.68 -11.38 2.37
CA ILE A 39 -3.37 -10.23 3.22
C ILE A 39 -3.61 -10.54 4.71
N LYS A 40 -4.69 -11.26 5.04
CA LYS A 40 -4.99 -11.68 6.42
C LYS A 40 -3.95 -12.63 6.97
N ASP A 41 -3.49 -13.58 6.15
CA ASP A 41 -2.45 -14.54 6.50
C ASP A 41 -1.12 -13.82 6.81
N ARG A 42 -0.73 -12.87 5.95
CA ARG A 42 0.48 -12.08 6.14
C ARG A 42 0.39 -11.15 7.35
N ILE A 43 -0.74 -10.46 7.57
CA ILE A 43 -0.98 -9.67 8.79
C ILE A 43 -0.81 -10.51 10.04
N LYS A 44 -1.40 -11.71 10.06
CA LYS A 44 -1.30 -12.62 11.21
C LYS A 44 0.10 -13.17 11.41
N GLN A 45 0.80 -13.50 10.33
CA GLN A 45 2.13 -14.11 10.37
C GLN A 45 3.21 -13.14 10.87
N TYR A 46 3.16 -11.88 10.44
CA TYR A 46 4.15 -10.85 10.78
C TYR A 46 3.71 -9.95 11.94
N GLY A 47 2.45 -10.04 12.37
CA GLY A 47 1.93 -9.26 13.49
C GLY A 47 1.68 -7.79 13.17
N PHE A 48 1.39 -7.45 11.91
CA PHE A 48 1.13 -6.07 11.48
C PHE A 48 -0.08 -5.47 12.23
N VAL A 49 0.04 -4.20 12.61
CA VAL A 49 -0.96 -3.50 13.43
C VAL A 49 -1.80 -2.54 12.58
N LYS A 50 -3.13 -2.61 12.74
CA LYS A 50 -4.06 -1.70 12.09
C LYS A 50 -3.86 -0.26 12.61
N ASN A 51 -3.91 0.72 11.71
CA ASN A 51 -3.63 2.14 11.98
C ASN A 51 -2.19 2.43 12.41
N GLN A 52 -1.27 1.52 12.12
CA GLN A 52 0.17 1.70 12.29
C GLN A 52 0.87 1.25 11.01
N ASP A 53 0.74 -0.04 10.67
CA ASP A 53 1.35 -0.64 9.48
C ASP A 53 0.40 -0.68 8.29
N TYR A 54 -0.90 -0.76 8.53
CA TYR A 54 -1.90 -0.73 7.46
C TYR A 54 -3.20 -0.07 7.90
N VAL A 55 -3.94 0.47 6.95
CA VAL A 55 -5.29 1.01 7.14
C VAL A 55 -6.24 0.35 6.17
N ILE A 56 -7.46 0.09 6.65
CA ILE A 56 -8.54 -0.46 5.84
C ILE A 56 -9.40 0.72 5.42
N VAL A 57 -9.43 0.98 4.11
CA VAL A 57 -10.30 1.98 3.51
C VAL A 57 -11.53 1.23 3.01
N GLU A 58 -12.63 1.38 3.74
CA GLU A 58 -13.93 0.85 3.30
C GLU A 58 -14.58 1.92 2.44
N ASN A 59 -14.51 1.73 1.11
CA ASN A 59 -15.23 2.61 0.21
C ASN A 59 -16.68 2.14 0.14
N LEU A 60 -17.59 2.86 0.81
CA LEU A 60 -19.02 2.62 0.65
C LEU A 60 -19.40 3.14 -0.74
N SER A 61 -19.43 2.24 -1.73
CA SER A 61 -20.13 2.56 -2.98
C SER A 61 -21.61 2.76 -2.65
N SER A 62 -22.09 3.98 -2.88
CA SER A 62 -23.52 4.33 -2.73
C SER A 62 -24.35 3.32 -3.52
N PRO A 63 -25.43 2.75 -2.93
CA PRO A 63 -26.27 1.81 -3.64
C PRO A 63 -26.82 2.50 -4.89
N LYS A 64 -26.67 1.86 -6.06
CA LYS A 64 -27.45 2.24 -7.25
C LYS A 64 -28.93 2.08 -6.87
N SER A 65 -29.61 3.22 -6.66
CA SER A 65 -31.04 3.28 -6.44
C SER A 65 -31.75 2.55 -7.59
N GLY A 66 -32.35 1.39 -7.33
CA GLY A 66 -33.12 0.67 -8.35
C GLY A 66 -33.16 -0.86 -8.28
N SER A 67 -32.44 -1.54 -7.39
CA SER A 67 -32.52 -3.01 -7.28
C SER A 67 -32.65 -3.49 -5.85
N ALA A 68 -33.77 -4.15 -5.54
CA ALA A 68 -34.10 -4.73 -4.23
C ALA A 68 -33.16 -5.86 -3.78
N ASN A 69 -32.21 -6.27 -4.64
CA ASN A 69 -31.19 -7.29 -4.35
C ASN A 69 -29.74 -6.77 -4.45
N SER A 70 -29.54 -5.46 -4.59
CA SER A 70 -28.20 -4.87 -4.67
C SER A 70 -27.60 -4.75 -3.26
N ARG A 71 -26.99 -5.84 -2.78
CA ARG A 71 -26.18 -5.78 -1.55
C ARG A 71 -25.04 -4.79 -1.78
N GLN A 72 -24.90 -3.82 -0.89
CA GLN A 72 -23.74 -2.92 -0.87
C GLN A 72 -22.47 -3.78 -0.79
N GLN A 73 -21.74 -3.90 -1.90
CA GLN A 73 -20.40 -4.47 -1.87
C GLN A 73 -19.47 -3.39 -1.35
N ALA A 74 -19.32 -3.35 -0.03
CA ALA A 74 -18.25 -2.59 0.60
C ALA A 74 -16.91 -3.14 0.09
N LEU A 75 -16.30 -2.42 -0.85
CA LEU A 75 -14.96 -2.75 -1.33
C LEU A 75 -13.99 -2.34 -0.24
N LYS A 76 -13.41 -3.35 0.41
CA LYS A 76 -12.37 -3.15 1.42
C LYS A 76 -11.03 -3.06 0.71
N GLU A 77 -10.53 -1.84 0.62
CA GLU A 77 -9.18 -1.58 0.14
C GLU A 77 -8.22 -1.55 1.33
N TYR A 78 -7.07 -2.19 1.18
CA TYR A 78 -6.04 -2.22 2.21
C TYR A 78 -4.91 -1.32 1.73
N ALA A 79 -4.73 -0.19 2.41
CA ALA A 79 -3.57 0.66 2.22
C ALA A 79 -2.53 0.25 3.25
N ILE A 80 -1.47 -0.41 2.78
CA ILE A 80 -0.36 -0.91 3.61
C ILE A 80 0.79 0.09 3.58
N SER A 81 1.58 0.20 4.64
CA SER A 81 2.74 1.08 4.66
C SER A 81 3.79 0.62 3.64
N LEU A 82 4.65 1.56 3.22
CA LEU A 82 5.77 1.24 2.33
C LEU A 82 6.69 0.18 2.96
N ASP A 83 6.82 0.17 4.28
CA ASP A 83 7.63 -0.79 5.02
C ASP A 83 7.03 -2.20 4.93
N MET A 84 5.75 -2.33 5.26
CA MET A 84 4.99 -3.56 5.09
C MET A 84 5.05 -4.08 3.64
N ALA A 85 4.95 -3.20 2.64
CA ALA A 85 5.06 -3.59 1.24
C ALA A 85 6.45 -4.13 0.86
N LYS A 86 7.53 -3.58 1.44
CA LYS A 86 8.90 -4.09 1.27
C LYS A 86 9.03 -5.48 1.87
N GLU A 87 8.51 -5.68 3.09
CA GLU A 87 8.52 -6.97 3.75
C GLU A 87 7.77 -8.03 2.92
N LEU A 88 6.54 -7.73 2.50
CA LEU A 88 5.76 -8.63 1.63
C LEU A 88 6.50 -8.99 0.33
N SER A 89 7.18 -8.01 -0.28
CA SER A 89 7.97 -8.24 -1.50
C SER A 89 9.18 -9.17 -1.26
N MET A 90 9.77 -9.11 -0.06
CA MET A 90 10.88 -9.99 0.34
C MET A 90 10.41 -11.42 0.62
N VAL A 91 9.19 -11.57 1.15
CA VAL A 91 8.62 -12.87 1.54
C VAL A 91 8.29 -13.74 0.33
N GLU A 92 7.71 -13.17 -0.72
CA GLU A 92 7.28 -13.94 -1.89
C GLU A 92 8.45 -14.47 -2.76
N ARG A 93 9.68 -13.96 -2.59
CA ARG A 93 10.92 -14.44 -3.26
C ARG A 93 10.82 -14.66 -4.78
N ASN A 94 9.96 -13.90 -5.47
CA ASN A 94 9.75 -14.00 -6.91
C ASN A 94 10.57 -12.93 -7.67
N GLU A 95 10.77 -13.08 -8.98
CA GLU A 95 11.38 -12.06 -9.84
C GLU A 95 10.64 -10.72 -9.75
N LYS A 96 9.30 -10.77 -9.67
CA LYS A 96 8.46 -9.59 -9.37
C LYS A 96 8.75 -9.02 -7.99
N GLY A 97 8.95 -9.86 -6.98
CA GLY A 97 9.37 -9.42 -5.64
C GLY A 97 10.67 -8.64 -5.65
N LYS A 98 11.65 -9.05 -6.47
CA LYS A 98 12.91 -8.32 -6.68
C LYS A 98 12.66 -6.95 -7.33
N GLN A 99 11.80 -6.88 -8.35
CA GLN A 99 11.43 -5.62 -8.99
C GLN A 99 10.67 -4.68 -8.03
N ALA A 100 9.72 -5.20 -7.25
CA ALA A 100 8.99 -4.45 -6.24
C ALA A 100 9.94 -3.89 -5.17
N ARG A 101 10.88 -4.71 -4.68
CA ARG A 101 11.89 -4.27 -3.71
C ARG A 101 12.75 -3.12 -4.26
N GLN A 102 13.27 -3.25 -5.48
CA GLN A 102 14.04 -2.18 -6.12
C GLN A 102 13.21 -0.90 -6.30
N TYR A 103 11.95 -1.06 -6.69
CA TYR A 103 11.01 0.05 -6.83
C TYR A 103 10.79 0.78 -5.50
N PHE A 104 10.48 0.05 -4.43
CA PHE A 104 10.25 0.63 -3.10
C PHE A 104 11.49 1.24 -2.48
N THR A 105 12.67 0.63 -2.66
CA THR A 105 13.94 1.23 -2.25
C THR A 105 14.15 2.57 -2.95
N ARG A 106 13.96 2.62 -4.27
CA ARG A 106 14.09 3.86 -5.06
C ARG A 106 13.11 4.94 -4.60
N VAL A 107 11.85 4.58 -4.32
CA VAL A 107 10.86 5.53 -3.80
C VAL A 107 11.29 6.06 -2.43
N SER A 108 11.69 5.18 -1.52
CA SER A 108 12.15 5.53 -0.18
C SER A 108 13.32 6.53 -0.20
N HIS A 109 14.29 6.36 -1.11
CA HIS A 109 15.39 7.31 -1.29
C HIS A 109 14.93 8.66 -1.85
N LYS A 110 13.97 8.66 -2.79
CA LYS A 110 13.46 9.90 -3.40
C LYS A 110 12.74 10.79 -2.38
N THR A 111 12.02 10.20 -1.43
CA THR A 111 11.36 10.95 -0.35
C THR A 111 12.37 11.62 0.59
N ASN A 112 13.52 10.99 0.85
CA ASN A 112 14.54 11.54 1.74
C ASN A 112 15.34 12.70 1.08
N LEU A 113 15.54 12.65 -0.24
CA LEU A 113 16.26 13.69 -0.97
C LEU A 113 15.49 15.02 -1.11
N GLY A 114 14.15 15.01 -0.97
CA GLY A 114 13.31 16.21 -1.07
C GLY A 114 13.33 17.13 0.14
N THR A 115 13.89 16.70 1.27
CA THR A 115 13.94 17.47 2.52
C THR A 115 15.24 18.26 2.69
N LEU A 116 16.24 18.08 1.81
CA LEU A 116 17.54 18.75 1.91
C LEU A 116 17.74 19.97 0.98
N ILE A 117 16.66 20.59 0.48
CA ILE A 117 16.72 21.87 -0.27
C ILE A 117 15.67 22.86 0.31
N LYS A 118 15.58 23.03 1.63
CA LYS A 118 14.83 24.14 2.25
C LYS A 118 15.53 24.81 3.44
N HIS A 119 16.85 24.67 3.56
CA HIS A 119 17.64 25.39 4.57
C HIS A 119 18.81 26.19 3.98
N GLY A 120 18.72 26.62 2.72
CA GLY A 120 19.83 27.35 2.08
C GLY A 120 19.39 28.34 1.04
N CYS A 121 18.59 29.35 1.41
CA CYS A 121 18.60 30.64 0.72
C CYS A 121 17.94 31.71 1.62
N ALA A 122 18.61 32.01 2.73
CA ALA A 122 18.41 33.25 3.47
C ALA A 122 19.81 33.73 3.83
N GLN A 123 20.49 34.32 2.85
CA GLN A 123 21.65 35.17 3.08
C GLN A 123 22.00 35.94 1.80
N GLN A 124 22.01 37.26 1.99
CA GLN A 124 22.45 38.36 1.12
C GLN A 124 21.38 38.97 0.20
#